data_AF-A0A7L4JB45-F1
#
_entry.id   AF-A0A7L4JB45-F1
#
_cell.length_a   1.000
_cell.length_b   1.000
_cell.length_c   1.000
_cell.angle_alpha   90.00
_cell.angle_beta   90.00
_cell.angle_gamma   90.00
#
_symmetry.space_group_name_H-M   'P 1'
#
loop_
_entity.id
_entity.type
_entity.pdbx_description
1 polymer ?
#
loop_
_entity_poly.entity_id
_entity_poly.type
_entity_poly.pdbx_seq_one_letter_code
_entity_poly.pdbx_strand_id
1 'polypeptide(L)'
;SHLDDLPPTMLKKEYANLPIMNSVDDVVKRVLSLEMASQREKLKVKKQQLVEKVRRSPNDNGSFELLSLPFTVAILTARIRTLEEHLQRHPKDKSNRRFMLMDLDRRRKMLGYLRRVNYSTFEKTCQELDIQYSPPQPYSRHVTKRWLVKKALCIKVWSRLHREK
;
A
#
# COMPACT_ATOMS: atom_id res chain seq x y z
N SER A 1 -5.38 -14.16 -1.01
CA SER A 1 -4.73 -13.17 -0.13
C SER A 1 -3.47 -12.70 -0.83
N HIS A 2 -3.07 -11.44 -0.76
CA HIS A 2 -1.81 -10.93 -1.28
C HIS A 2 -0.58 -11.60 -0.64
N LEU A 3 -0.79 -12.41 0.41
CA LEU A 3 0.25 -13.23 1.01
C LEU A 3 0.34 -14.62 0.39
N ASP A 4 -0.65 -15.04 -0.40
CA ASP A 4 -0.66 -16.35 -1.08
C ASP A 4 0.32 -16.37 -2.26
N ASP A 5 0.74 -15.20 -2.78
CA ASP A 5 1.81 -15.13 -3.79
C ASP A 5 3.20 -15.53 -3.23
N LEU A 6 3.34 -15.69 -1.90
CA LEU A 6 4.60 -16.10 -1.30
C LEU A 6 4.77 -17.62 -1.42
N PRO A 7 5.88 -18.12 -1.97
CA PRO A 7 6.11 -19.55 -2.05
C PRO A 7 6.20 -20.15 -0.63
N PRO A 8 5.52 -21.27 -0.35
CA PRO A 8 5.51 -21.85 1.00
C PRO A 8 6.88 -22.34 1.45
N THR A 9 7.74 -22.71 0.50
CA THR A 9 9.13 -23.17 0.75
C THR A 9 10.09 -22.04 1.11
N MET A 10 9.71 -20.76 0.99
CA MET A 10 10.58 -19.66 1.37
C MET A 10 10.91 -19.72 2.86
N LEU A 11 12.15 -19.41 3.24
CA LEU A 11 12.55 -19.31 4.63
C LEU A 11 11.97 -18.06 5.29
N LYS A 12 11.72 -18.14 6.60
CA LYS A 12 11.44 -16.94 7.40
C LYS A 12 12.60 -15.95 7.30
N LYS A 13 12.26 -14.65 7.29
CA LYS A 13 13.21 -13.54 7.12
C LYS A 13 14.48 -13.64 7.97
N GLU A 14 14.33 -14.03 9.23
CA GLU A 14 15.43 -14.03 10.21
C GLU A 14 16.51 -15.07 9.89
N TYR A 15 16.14 -16.18 9.24
CA TYR A 15 17.06 -17.27 8.93
C TYR A 15 17.59 -17.22 7.49
N ALA A 16 16.93 -16.47 6.60
CA ALA A 16 17.26 -16.44 5.18
C ALA A 16 18.71 -16.00 4.86
N ASN A 17 19.30 -15.15 5.70
CA ASN A 17 20.65 -14.61 5.47
C ASN A 17 21.76 -15.43 6.16
N LEU A 18 21.44 -16.52 6.86
CA LEU A 18 22.42 -17.30 7.60
C LEU A 18 23.16 -18.29 6.66
N PRO A 19 24.50 -18.29 6.62
CA PRO A 19 25.27 -19.15 5.70
C PRO A 19 25.10 -20.64 6.00
N ILE A 20 24.75 -20.99 7.24
CA ILE A 20 24.54 -22.35 7.71
C ILE A 20 23.31 -23.00 7.06
N MET A 21 22.33 -22.22 6.58
CA MET A 21 21.07 -22.77 6.08
C MET A 21 21.22 -23.66 4.84
N ASN A 22 22.31 -23.53 4.07
CA ASN A 22 22.54 -24.37 2.90
C ASN A 22 22.88 -25.81 3.26
N SER A 23 23.58 -26.03 4.38
CA SER A 23 24.06 -27.34 4.84
C SER A 23 23.08 -28.09 5.75
N VAL A 24 21.99 -27.45 6.15
CA VAL A 24 21.02 -28.01 7.09
C VAL A 24 20.07 -28.99 6.40
N ASP A 25 19.62 -30.00 7.15
CA ASP A 25 18.66 -31.02 6.71
C ASP A 25 17.35 -30.42 6.19
N ASP A 26 16.73 -31.12 5.25
CA ASP A 26 15.48 -30.69 4.60
C ASP A 26 14.30 -30.59 5.59
N VAL A 27 14.29 -31.43 6.63
CA VAL A 27 13.27 -31.39 7.69
C VAL A 27 13.33 -30.07 8.44
N VAL A 28 14.53 -29.64 8.82
CA VAL A 28 14.75 -28.38 9.54
C VAL A 28 14.44 -27.18 8.61
N LYS A 29 14.84 -27.26 7.33
CA LYS A 29 14.45 -26.27 6.31
C LYS A 29 12.92 -26.14 6.21
N ARG A 30 12.18 -27.25 6.24
CA ARG A 30 10.71 -27.24 6.22
C ARG A 30 10.11 -26.58 7.46
N VAL A 31 10.62 -26.87 8.65
CA VAL A 31 10.14 -26.23 9.90
C VAL A 31 10.37 -24.72 9.90
N LEU A 32 11.48 -24.26 9.30
CA LEU A 32 11.84 -22.85 9.21
C LEU A 32 11.24 -22.14 7.97
N SER A 33 10.45 -22.85 7.16
CA SER A 33 9.79 -22.32 5.97
C SER A 33 8.52 -21.52 6.30
N LEU A 34 7.98 -20.80 5.31
CA LEU A 34 6.74 -20.05 5.40
C LEU A 34 5.49 -20.93 5.46
N GLU A 35 5.61 -22.20 5.07
CA GLU A 35 4.56 -23.21 5.19
C GLU A 35 4.12 -23.36 6.66
N MET A 36 5.11 -23.49 7.56
CA MET A 36 4.90 -23.64 9.02
C MET A 36 4.91 -22.29 9.77
N ALA A 37 4.94 -21.17 9.05
CA ALA A 37 5.08 -19.85 9.63
C ALA A 37 3.73 -19.21 10.01
N SER A 38 3.78 -18.36 11.03
CA SER A 38 2.64 -17.54 11.43
C SER A 38 2.35 -16.44 10.39
N GLN A 39 1.12 -15.92 10.38
CA GLN A 39 0.74 -14.80 9.51
C GLN A 39 1.64 -13.58 9.70
N ARG A 40 2.11 -13.34 10.93
CA ARG A 40 3.03 -12.23 11.24
C ARG A 40 4.38 -12.38 10.54
N GLU A 41 4.89 -13.59 10.43
CA GLU A 41 6.15 -13.89 9.73
C GLU A 41 5.98 -13.71 8.22
N LYS A 42 4.87 -14.19 7.64
CA LYS A 42 4.52 -13.93 6.23
C LYS A 42 4.46 -12.43 5.93
N LEU A 43 3.88 -11.65 6.84
CA LEU A 43 3.83 -10.18 6.73
C LEU A 43 5.22 -9.52 6.83
N LYS A 44 6.13 -10.03 7.67
CA LYS A 44 7.52 -9.52 7.74
C LYS A 44 8.21 -9.69 6.38
N VAL A 45 8.03 -10.85 5.75
CA VAL A 45 8.59 -11.15 4.43
C VAL A 45 7.98 -10.26 3.35
N LYS A 46 6.65 -10.15 3.27
CA LYS A 46 5.99 -9.32 2.25
C LYS A 46 6.35 -7.84 2.37
N LYS A 47 6.47 -7.32 3.61
CA LYS A 47 6.98 -5.96 3.85
C LYS A 47 8.38 -5.77 3.29
N GLN A 48 9.27 -6.74 3.49
CA GLN A 48 10.62 -6.67 2.95
C GLN A 48 10.62 -6.68 1.42
N GLN A 49 9.86 -7.58 0.78
CA GLN A 49 9.75 -7.61 -0.69
C GLN A 49 9.23 -6.28 -1.26
N LEU A 50 8.20 -5.70 -0.66
CA LEU A 50 7.66 -4.40 -1.11
C LEU A 50 8.66 -3.25 -0.88
N VAL A 51 9.43 -3.31 0.21
CA VAL A 51 10.51 -2.36 0.47
C VAL A 51 11.60 -2.49 -0.59
N GLU A 52 12.04 -3.70 -0.90
CA GLU A 52 13.10 -3.96 -1.87
C GLU A 52 12.73 -3.46 -3.27
N LYS A 53 11.48 -3.64 -3.70
CA LYS A 53 10.96 -3.11 -4.98
C LYS A 53 11.11 -1.59 -5.10
N VAL A 54 10.89 -0.88 -4.00
CA VAL A 54 10.85 0.59 -3.97
C VAL A 54 12.22 1.20 -3.65
N ARG A 55 13.15 0.38 -3.16
CA ARG A 55 14.47 0.80 -2.68
C ARG A 55 15.35 1.34 -3.83
N ARG A 56 16.09 2.42 -3.59
CA ARG A 56 17.07 2.95 -4.56
C ARG A 56 18.47 2.39 -4.35
N SER A 57 18.95 2.38 -3.11
CA SER A 57 20.27 1.85 -2.75
C SER A 57 20.17 0.81 -1.63
N PRO A 58 21.00 -0.26 -1.67
CA PRO A 58 21.02 -1.32 -0.65
C PRO A 58 21.51 -0.86 0.74
N ASN A 59 21.92 0.39 0.92
CA ASN A 59 22.31 0.95 2.21
C ASN A 59 21.41 2.10 2.71
N ASP A 60 20.32 2.40 2.01
CA ASP A 60 19.34 3.42 2.43
C ASP A 60 18.46 2.86 3.56
N ASN A 61 19.03 2.73 4.76
CA ASN A 61 18.35 2.30 5.98
C ASN A 61 18.57 3.35 7.07
N GLY A 62 18.20 4.62 6.85
CA GLY A 62 18.44 5.62 7.89
C GLY A 62 17.94 7.04 7.62
N SER A 63 17.11 7.50 8.55
CA SER A 63 17.13 8.83 9.20
C SER A 63 16.98 10.12 8.39
N PHE A 64 16.92 10.10 7.06
CA PHE A 64 16.53 11.28 6.28
C PHE A 64 15.04 11.20 5.91
N GLU A 65 14.24 12.22 6.23
CA GLU A 65 12.79 12.24 5.97
C GLU A 65 12.47 11.85 4.53
N LEU A 66 13.24 12.36 3.56
CA LEU A 66 13.09 12.09 2.12
C LEU A 66 13.37 10.65 1.70
N LEU A 67 14.29 9.95 2.37
CA LEU A 67 14.65 8.55 2.09
C LEU A 67 13.75 7.56 2.84
N SER A 68 13.18 7.96 3.98
CA SER A 68 12.25 7.14 4.78
C SER A 68 10.81 7.12 4.21
N LEU A 69 10.43 8.14 3.45
CA LEU A 69 9.09 8.26 2.86
C LEU A 69 8.68 7.10 1.94
N PRO A 70 9.46 6.73 0.89
CA PRO A 70 9.08 5.64 0.00
C PRO A 70 9.05 4.28 0.73
N PHE A 71 9.97 4.06 1.66
CA PHE A 71 9.99 2.90 2.55
C PHE A 71 8.71 2.80 3.40
N THR A 72 8.32 3.91 4.03
CA THR A 72 7.11 3.92 4.87
C THR A 72 5.84 3.72 4.03
N VAL A 73 5.79 4.27 2.82
CA VAL A 73 4.67 4.03 1.88
C VAL A 73 4.54 2.54 1.55
N ALA A 74 5.64 1.82 1.33
CA ALA A 74 5.64 0.38 1.10
C ALA A 74 5.11 -0.39 2.33
N ILE A 75 5.57 -0.05 3.54
CA ILE A 75 5.09 -0.67 4.79
C ILE A 75 3.60 -0.42 5.03
N LEU A 76 3.15 0.83 4.86
CA LEU A 76 1.74 1.19 5.01
C LEU A 76 0.89 0.44 3.98
N THR A 77 1.37 0.31 2.75
CA THR A 77 0.67 -0.44 1.71
C THR A 77 0.51 -1.92 2.07
N ALA A 78 1.55 -2.56 2.61
CA ALA A 78 1.45 -3.93 3.12
C ALA A 78 0.40 -4.05 4.24
N ARG A 79 0.41 -3.11 5.20
CA ARG A 79 -0.57 -3.06 6.31
C ARG A 79 -2.00 -2.89 5.81
N ILE A 80 -2.21 -1.96 4.87
CA ILE A 80 -3.52 -1.67 4.28
C ILE A 80 -4.06 -2.92 3.58
N ARG A 81 -3.27 -3.59 2.72
CA ARG A 81 -3.68 -4.83 2.03
C ARG A 81 -4.07 -5.94 3.01
N THR A 82 -3.34 -6.05 4.13
CA THR A 82 -3.65 -7.01 5.19
C THR A 82 -4.96 -6.69 5.91
N LEU A 83 -5.18 -5.41 6.26
CA LEU A 83 -6.40 -4.97 6.93
C LEU A 83 -7.61 -5.08 6.00
N GLU A 84 -7.44 -4.83 4.72
CA GLU A 84 -8.47 -4.99 3.69
C GLU A 84 -8.98 -6.44 3.65
N GLU A 85 -8.09 -7.43 3.59
CA GLU A 85 -8.45 -8.86 3.65
C GLU A 85 -9.15 -9.24 4.96
N HIS A 86 -8.66 -8.72 6.09
CA HIS A 86 -9.30 -8.95 7.39
C HIS A 86 -10.72 -8.40 7.40
N LEU A 87 -10.93 -7.19 6.88
CA LEU A 87 -12.24 -6.54 6.84
C LEU A 87 -13.18 -7.17 5.80
N GLN A 88 -12.67 -7.77 4.73
CA GLN A 88 -13.47 -8.58 3.81
C GLN A 88 -14.09 -9.78 4.53
N ARG A 89 -13.34 -10.43 5.42
CA ARG A 89 -13.84 -11.54 6.26
C ARG A 89 -14.68 -11.05 7.45
N HIS A 90 -14.33 -9.89 8.02
CA HIS A 90 -14.93 -9.33 9.23
C HIS A 90 -15.42 -7.88 9.02
N PRO A 91 -16.52 -7.67 8.28
CA PRO A 91 -16.98 -6.34 7.89
C PRO A 91 -17.49 -5.48 9.07
N LYS A 92 -17.81 -6.10 10.21
CA LYS A 92 -18.34 -5.42 11.40
C LYS A 92 -17.25 -4.83 12.31
N ASP A 93 -15.98 -5.11 12.04
CA ASP A 93 -14.86 -4.61 12.84
C ASP A 93 -14.55 -3.13 12.54
N LYS A 94 -15.16 -2.24 13.33
CA LYS A 94 -15.02 -0.78 13.17
C LYS A 94 -13.64 -0.27 13.59
N SER A 95 -13.00 -0.91 14.55
CA SER A 95 -11.70 -0.50 15.08
C SER A 95 -10.61 -0.66 14.03
N ASN A 96 -10.56 -1.84 13.39
CA ASN A 96 -9.61 -2.12 12.32
C ASN A 96 -9.90 -1.30 11.06
N ARG A 97 -11.19 -1.05 10.74
CA ARG A 97 -11.56 -0.12 9.67
C ARG A 97 -11.04 1.29 9.92
N ARG A 98 -11.15 1.79 11.15
CA ARG A 98 -10.59 3.10 11.53
C ARG A 98 -9.07 3.12 11.35
N PHE A 99 -8.35 2.11 11.83
CA PHE A 99 -6.90 2.03 11.66
C PHE A 99 -6.48 1.99 10.19
N MET A 100 -7.21 1.23 9.35
CA MET A 100 -6.96 1.18 7.91
C MET A 100 -7.12 2.56 7.26
N LEU A 101 -8.18 3.30 7.60
CA LEU A 101 -8.40 4.65 7.09
C LEU A 101 -7.30 5.63 7.52
N MET A 102 -6.85 5.55 8.78
CA MET A 102 -5.73 6.37 9.27
C MET A 102 -4.42 6.07 8.53
N ASP A 103 -4.13 4.80 8.25
CA ASP A 103 -2.95 4.39 7.49
C ASP A 103 -3.05 4.84 6.01
N LEU A 104 -4.25 4.81 5.40
CA LEU A 104 -4.52 5.36 4.07
C LEU A 104 -4.25 6.87 4.00
N ASP A 105 -4.72 7.63 4.98
CA ASP A 105 -4.51 9.08 5.05
C ASP A 105 -3.03 9.42 5.26
N ARG A 106 -2.34 8.67 6.15
CA ARG A 106 -0.89 8.82 6.34
C ARG A 106 -0.15 8.56 5.02
N ARG A 107 -0.48 7.48 4.32
CA ARG A 107 0.12 7.15 3.01
C ARG A 107 -0.13 8.27 1.99
N ARG A 108 -1.34 8.82 1.92
CA ARG A 108 -1.69 9.92 1.01
C ARG A 108 -0.89 11.18 1.31
N LYS A 109 -0.70 11.53 2.60
CA LYS A 109 0.11 12.67 3.03
C LYS A 109 1.57 12.50 2.61
N MET A 110 2.13 11.29 2.79
CA MET A 110 3.50 10.95 2.40
C MET A 110 3.72 11.05 0.89
N LEU A 111 2.80 10.49 0.09
CA LEU A 111 2.85 10.62 -1.37
C LEU A 111 2.70 12.08 -1.83
N GLY A 112 1.84 12.85 -1.18
CA GLY A 112 1.68 14.28 -1.48
C GLY A 112 2.94 15.09 -1.22
N TYR A 113 3.69 14.75 -0.17
CA TYR A 113 4.98 15.38 0.12
C TYR A 113 6.06 14.91 -0.87
N LEU A 114 6.16 13.61 -1.16
CA LEU A 114 7.10 13.08 -2.16
C LEU A 114 6.92 13.73 -3.53
N ARG A 115 5.67 13.92 -3.96
CA ARG A 115 5.35 14.60 -5.22
C ARG A 115 5.89 16.04 -5.28
N ARG A 116 5.93 16.76 -4.14
CA ARG A 116 6.43 18.14 -4.06
C ARG A 116 7.95 18.20 -4.06
N VAL A 117 8.62 17.25 -3.41
CA VAL A 117 10.08 17.31 -3.25
C VAL A 117 10.82 16.59 -4.37
N ASN A 118 10.39 15.38 -4.75
CA ASN A 118 11.04 14.62 -5.82
C ASN A 118 10.05 13.78 -6.64
N TYR A 119 9.67 14.33 -7.78
CA TYR A 119 8.68 13.75 -8.67
C TYR A 119 9.10 12.39 -9.25
N SER A 120 10.36 12.23 -9.69
CA SER A 120 10.85 10.98 -10.30
C SER A 120 10.67 9.78 -9.37
N THR A 121 10.77 10.04 -8.07
CA THR A 121 10.72 9.00 -7.04
C THR A 121 9.31 8.69 -6.63
N PHE A 122 8.45 9.72 -6.61
CA PHE A 122 7.02 9.58 -6.47
C PHE A 122 6.45 8.71 -7.60
N GLU A 123 6.82 8.99 -8.85
CA GLU A 123 6.36 8.24 -10.02
C GLU A 123 6.77 6.76 -9.93
N LYS A 124 8.07 6.49 -9.69
CA LYS A 124 8.57 5.13 -9.47
C LYS A 124 7.81 4.41 -8.34
N THR A 125 7.61 5.07 -7.20
CA THR A 125 6.88 4.45 -6.07
C THR A 125 5.42 4.13 -6.41
N CYS A 126 4.77 4.97 -7.23
CA CYS A 126 3.38 4.73 -7.63
C CYS A 126 3.29 3.57 -8.63
N GLN A 127 4.25 3.47 -9.55
CA GLN A 127 4.34 2.37 -10.51
C GLN A 127 4.61 1.03 -9.80
N GLU A 128 5.65 0.95 -8.96
CA GLU A 128 6.04 -0.29 -8.27
C GLU A 128 5.00 -0.85 -7.30
N LEU A 129 4.18 0.02 -6.71
CA LEU A 129 3.16 -0.35 -5.72
C LEU A 129 1.73 -0.38 -6.30
N ASP A 130 1.57 -0.09 -7.59
CA ASP A 130 0.27 0.05 -8.28
C ASP A 130 -0.68 1.02 -7.57
N ILE A 131 -0.17 2.21 -7.21
CA ILE A 131 -0.94 3.23 -6.49
C ILE A 131 -1.35 4.35 -7.44
N GLN A 132 -2.66 4.56 -7.61
CA GLN A 132 -3.20 5.73 -8.29
C GLN A 132 -3.33 6.91 -7.31
N TYR A 133 -2.54 7.97 -7.53
CA TYR A 133 -2.61 9.18 -6.72
C TYR A 133 -3.63 10.17 -7.26
N SER A 134 -4.71 10.42 -6.51
CA SER A 134 -5.62 11.54 -6.75
C SER A 134 -5.39 12.67 -5.74
N PRO A 135 -5.17 13.92 -6.19
CA PRO A 135 -5.09 15.06 -5.28
C PRO A 135 -6.42 15.24 -4.52
N PRO A 136 -6.39 15.81 -3.29
CA PRO A 136 -7.60 16.10 -2.54
C PRO A 136 -8.43 17.17 -3.26
N GLN A 137 -9.75 17.05 -3.16
CA GLN A 137 -10.65 18.08 -3.67
C GLN A 137 -10.44 19.37 -2.84
N PRO A 138 -10.46 20.56 -3.47
CA PRO A 138 -10.24 21.82 -2.76
C PRO A 138 -11.36 22.13 -1.77
N TYR A 139 -12.58 21.65 -2.03
CA TYR A 139 -13.75 21.85 -1.19
C TYR A 139 -14.46 20.52 -0.95
N SER A 140 -14.68 20.16 0.31
CA SER A 140 -15.56 19.05 0.67
C SER A 140 -16.94 19.61 1.04
N ARG A 141 -17.93 19.40 0.17
CA ARG A 141 -19.33 19.76 0.46
C ARG A 141 -20.18 18.51 0.55
N HIS A 142 -21.17 18.54 1.45
CA HIS A 142 -22.20 17.51 1.45
C HIS A 142 -23.10 17.66 0.22
N VAL A 143 -23.23 16.59 -0.55
CA VAL A 143 -23.96 16.58 -1.82
C VAL A 143 -25.43 16.21 -1.54
N THR A 144 -26.32 17.20 -1.60
CA THR A 144 -27.76 16.99 -1.42
C THR A 144 -28.45 16.59 -2.73
N LYS A 145 -29.59 15.90 -2.66
CA LYS A 145 -30.40 15.53 -3.83
C LYS A 145 -30.77 16.74 -4.69
N ARG A 146 -31.18 17.85 -4.06
CA ARG A 146 -31.48 19.12 -4.75
C ARG A 146 -30.28 19.63 -5.54
N TRP A 147 -29.08 19.59 -4.96
CA TRP A 147 -27.87 20.04 -5.64
C TRP A 147 -27.51 19.12 -6.83
N LEU A 148 -27.65 17.80 -6.68
CA LEU A 148 -27.41 16.83 -7.77
C LEU A 148 -28.31 17.09 -8.97
N VAL A 149 -29.62 17.21 -8.74
CA VAL A 149 -30.59 17.47 -9.82
C VAL A 149 -30.30 18.80 -10.50
N LYS A 150 -30.06 19.87 -9.72
CA LYS A 150 -29.71 21.19 -10.26
C LYS A 150 -28.45 21.12 -11.12
N LYS A 151 -27.39 20.45 -10.65
CA LYS A 151 -26.15 20.32 -11.42
C LYS A 151 -26.30 19.49 -12.67
N ALA A 152 -27.01 18.37 -12.62
CA ALA A 152 -27.29 17.55 -13.78
C ALA A 152 -28.05 18.35 -14.86
N LEU A 153 -29.05 19.14 -14.44
CA LEU A 153 -29.78 20.03 -15.34
C LEU A 153 -28.87 21.09 -15.96
N CYS A 154 -28.04 21.78 -15.16
CA CYS A 154 -27.09 22.76 -15.68
C CYS A 154 -26.13 22.15 -16.71
N ILE A 155 -25.61 20.94 -16.48
CA ILE A 155 -24.73 20.24 -17.41
C ILE A 155 -25.46 19.93 -18.72
N LYS A 156 -26.70 19.41 -18.66
CA LYS A 156 -27.51 19.14 -19.85
C LYS A 156 -27.77 20.41 -20.67
N VAL A 157 -28.19 21.49 -20.03
CA VAL A 157 -28.44 22.79 -20.69
C VAL A 157 -27.15 23.31 -21.34
N TRP A 158 -26.03 23.30 -20.61
CA TRP A 158 -24.74 23.74 -21.14
C TRP A 158 -24.32 22.93 -22.37
N SER A 159 -24.44 21.60 -22.30
CA SER A 159 -24.10 20.70 -23.40
C SER A 159 -24.97 20.90 -24.63
N ARG A 160 -26.24 21.27 -24.47
CA ARG A 160 -27.16 21.55 -25.58
C ARG A 160 -26.79 22.84 -26.30
N LEU A 161 -26.57 23.92 -25.53
CA LEU A 161 -26.17 25.22 -26.08
C LEU A 161 -24.84 25.17 -26.84
N HIS A 162 -23.89 24.32 -26.43
CA HIS A 162 -22.61 24.15 -27.13
C HIS A 162 -22.67 23.21 -28.34
N ARG A 163 -23.75 22.42 -28.47
CA ARG A 163 -23.96 21.51 -29.59
C ARG A 163 -24.77 22.15 -30.72
N GLU A 164 -25.50 23.22 -30.41
CA GLU A 164 -26.27 24.05 -31.35
C GLU A 164 -25.43 25.19 -31.97
N LYS A 165 -24.19 25.39 -31.51
CA LYS A 165 -23.17 26.24 -32.14
C LYS A 165 -22.21 25.39 -32.95
#